data_AF-A0A0D6M800-F1
#
_entry.id   AF-A0A0D6M800-F1
#
_cell.length_a   1.000
_cell.length_b   1.000
_cell.length_c   1.000
_cell.angle_alpha   90.00
_cell.angle_beta   90.00
_cell.angle_gamma   90.00
#
_symmetry.space_group_name_H-M   'P 1'
#
loop_
_entity.id
_entity.type
_entity.pdbx_description
1 polymer ?
#
loop_
_entity_poly.entity_id
_entity_poly.type
_entity_poly.pdbx_seq_one_letter_code
_entity_poly.pdbx_strand_id
1 'polypeptide(L)'
;MYLEAPPTDCYCDESCVALGDCCSDYTFVCPRRDCAVSSWGPWEGCVADDGTCGIGVQQRTRYVRQKAERGGKECPPLKEMRTCYTQCPKRRSLDDITTVALLLDYRHNQTRSKMARDNIYWDLPSVHEKLKEATKYAALVLRIAS
;
A
#
# COMPACT_ATOMS: atom_id res chain seq x y z
N MET A 1 0.24 58.42 -41.55
CA MET A 1 -0.29 57.27 -40.80
C MET A 1 0.26 56.03 -41.48
N TYR A 2 1.25 55.39 -40.85
CA TYR A 2 1.86 54.17 -41.38
C TYR A 2 0.80 53.06 -41.33
N LEU A 3 0.34 52.63 -42.50
CA LEU A 3 -0.29 51.33 -42.64
C LEU A 3 0.86 50.33 -42.64
N GLU A 4 1.31 49.89 -41.46
CA GLU A 4 2.08 48.66 -41.39
C GLU A 4 1.13 47.57 -41.90
N ALA A 5 1.42 47.04 -43.09
CA ALA A 5 0.76 45.86 -43.59
C ALA A 5 0.84 44.77 -42.50
N PRO A 6 -0.24 44.00 -42.25
CA PRO A 6 -0.15 42.89 -41.31
C PRO A 6 1.00 41.97 -41.76
N PRO A 7 1.77 41.39 -40.83
CA PRO A 7 2.93 40.59 -41.19
C PRO A 7 2.45 39.47 -42.12
N THR A 8 3.03 39.42 -43.33
CA THR A 8 2.80 38.36 -44.32
C THR A 8 3.42 37.03 -43.89
N ASP A 9 4.11 37.03 -42.75
CA ASP A 9 4.87 35.91 -42.25
C ASP A 9 3.99 35.16 -41.26
N CYS A 10 3.55 33.99 -41.69
CA CYS A 10 2.91 33.00 -40.82
C CYS A 10 3.99 32.02 -40.33
N TYR A 11 3.79 31.46 -39.14
CA TYR A 11 4.79 30.59 -38.50
C TYR A 11 4.27 29.16 -38.32
N CYS A 12 5.21 28.21 -38.38
CA CYS A 12 4.97 26.77 -38.28
C CYS A 12 5.65 26.17 -37.03
N ASP A 13 5.66 26.93 -35.94
CA ASP A 13 6.28 26.57 -34.67
C ASP A 13 5.23 26.27 -33.59
N GLU A 14 5.69 25.95 -32.39
CA GLU A 14 4.80 25.63 -31.26
C GLU A 14 4.06 26.87 -30.72
N SER A 15 4.63 28.06 -30.95
CA SER A 15 4.11 29.33 -30.44
C SER A 15 2.93 29.85 -31.27
N CYS A 16 2.79 29.41 -32.52
CA CYS A 16 1.80 29.98 -33.42
C CYS A 16 0.36 29.84 -32.92
N VAL A 17 0.06 28.75 -32.20
CA VAL A 17 -1.27 28.50 -31.64
C VAL A 17 -1.60 29.48 -30.51
N ALA A 18 -0.57 29.89 -29.75
CA ALA A 18 -0.72 30.86 -28.67
C ALA A 18 -0.81 32.30 -29.19
N LEU A 19 -0.11 32.61 -30.29
CA LEU A 19 -0.04 33.95 -30.89
C LEU A 19 -1.10 34.21 -31.97
N GLY A 20 -1.69 33.16 -32.54
CA GLY A 20 -2.74 33.25 -33.57
C GLY A 20 -2.22 33.54 -34.97
N ASP A 21 -0.94 33.29 -35.26
CA ASP A 21 -0.23 33.58 -36.51
C ASP A 21 0.16 32.29 -37.29
N CYS A 22 -0.55 31.18 -37.04
CA CYS A 22 -0.33 29.93 -37.75
C CYS A 22 -0.62 30.05 -39.25
N CYS A 23 0.22 29.41 -40.07
CA CYS A 23 -0.03 29.28 -41.51
C CYS A 23 -1.33 28.50 -41.80
N SER A 24 -1.95 28.77 -42.96
CA SER A 24 -3.17 28.08 -43.39
C SER A 24 -3.00 26.58 -43.62
N ASP A 25 -1.77 26.14 -43.91
CA ASP A 25 -1.37 24.75 -44.17
C ASP A 25 -0.69 24.08 -42.95
N TYR A 26 -0.73 24.72 -41.78
CA TYR A 26 -0.10 24.28 -40.53
C TYR A 26 -0.35 22.79 -40.21
N THR A 27 -1.57 22.30 -40.39
CA THR A 27 -1.95 20.91 -40.11
C THR A 27 -1.32 19.89 -41.06
N PHE A 28 -0.95 20.30 -42.26
CA PHE A 28 -0.38 19.45 -43.31
C PHE A 28 1.14 19.48 -43.31
N VAL A 29 1.74 20.67 -43.23
CA VAL A 29 3.21 20.85 -43.28
C VAL A 29 3.86 20.56 -41.93
N CYS A 30 3.20 20.96 -40.83
CA CYS A 30 3.71 20.79 -39.48
C CYS A 30 2.68 20.02 -38.63
N PRO A 31 2.43 18.74 -38.94
CA PRO A 31 1.41 17.98 -38.24
C PRO A 31 1.68 17.94 -36.74
N ARG A 32 0.61 18.07 -35.96
CA ARG A 32 0.63 17.85 -34.51
C ARG A 32 1.24 16.48 -34.21
N ARG A 33 2.06 16.41 -33.17
CA ARG A 33 2.61 15.13 -32.70
C ARG A 33 2.21 14.93 -31.26
N ASP A 34 1.40 13.92 -31.04
CA ASP A 34 0.99 13.53 -29.70
C ASP A 34 2.17 12.92 -28.94
N CYS A 35 2.14 13.04 -27.61
CA CYS A 35 3.13 12.39 -26.79
C CYS A 35 3.01 10.86 -26.89
N ALA A 36 4.15 10.20 -27.12
CA ALA A 36 4.28 8.75 -27.06
C ALA A 36 5.17 8.34 -25.88
N VAL A 37 4.73 7.34 -25.12
CA VAL A 37 5.44 6.80 -23.95
C VAL A 37 5.84 5.34 -24.19
N SER A 38 6.84 4.87 -23.46
CA SER A 38 7.23 3.46 -23.47
C SER A 38 6.17 2.56 -22.84
N SER A 39 6.33 1.25 -23.03
CA SER A 39 5.70 0.27 -22.15
C SER A 39 6.16 0.48 -20.71
N TRP A 40 5.34 0.02 -19.77
CA TRP A 40 5.70 0.02 -18.36
C TRP A 40 6.93 -0.84 -18.08
N GLY A 41 7.80 -0.34 -17.21
CA GLY A 41 8.84 -1.16 -16.59
C GLY A 41 8.25 -2.20 -15.63
N PRO A 42 9.11 -3.10 -15.11
CA PRO A 42 8.72 -4.02 -14.06
C PRO A 42 8.30 -3.25 -12.80
N TRP A 43 7.50 -3.91 -11.96
CA TRP A 43 7.22 -3.39 -10.64
C TRP A 43 8.47 -3.47 -9.77
N GLU A 44 8.76 -2.37 -9.07
CA GLU A 44 9.76 -2.33 -8.01
C GLU A 44 9.31 -3.21 -6.82
N GLY A 45 10.22 -3.45 -5.88
CA GLY A 45 9.93 -4.23 -4.68
C GLY A 45 8.80 -3.62 -3.86
N CYS A 46 8.05 -4.48 -3.16
CA CYS A 46 7.03 -4.03 -2.22
C CYS A 46 7.69 -3.34 -1.02
N VAL A 47 7.43 -2.04 -0.86
CA VAL A 47 7.86 -1.27 0.31
C VAL A 47 6.77 -1.38 1.36
N ALA A 48 7.00 -2.25 2.34
CA ALA A 48 6.10 -2.46 3.46
C ALA A 48 6.10 -1.28 4.44
N ASP A 49 4.95 -0.97 5.04
CA ASP A 49 4.79 0.13 5.99
C ASP A 49 5.62 -0.07 7.27
N ASP A 50 5.78 -1.32 7.72
CA ASP A 50 6.64 -1.68 8.86
C ASP A 50 8.13 -1.83 8.48
N GLY A 51 8.46 -1.62 7.21
CA GLY A 51 9.79 -1.74 6.63
C GLY A 51 10.25 -3.16 6.28
N THR A 52 9.55 -4.20 6.73
CA THR A 52 9.97 -5.61 6.57
C THR A 52 8.90 -6.53 6.00
N CYS A 53 7.63 -6.36 6.38
CA CYS A 53 6.51 -7.19 5.97
C CYS A 53 5.16 -6.48 6.16
N GLY A 54 4.06 -7.10 5.74
CA GLY A 54 2.73 -6.54 5.84
C GLY A 54 2.32 -5.78 4.59
N ILE A 55 1.38 -4.85 4.76
CA ILE A 55 0.85 -4.02 3.69
C ILE A 55 1.92 -3.00 3.28
N GLY A 56 1.98 -2.72 1.98
CA GLY A 56 2.92 -1.77 1.43
C GLY A 56 2.49 -1.23 0.08
N VAL A 57 3.41 -0.50 -0.55
CA VAL A 57 3.24 0.06 -1.89
C VAL A 57 4.40 -0.37 -2.79
N GLN A 58 4.08 -0.70 -4.03
CA GLN A 58 5.07 -0.91 -5.09
C GLN A 58 4.83 0.10 -6.22
N GLN A 59 5.93 0.56 -6.82
CA GLN A 59 5.91 1.55 -7.89
C GLN A 59 6.42 0.91 -9.18
N ARG A 60 5.93 1.40 -10.32
CA ARG A 60 6.61 1.21 -11.62
C ARG A 60 6.66 2.51 -12.38
N THR A 61 7.61 2.60 -13.31
CA THR A 61 7.83 3.79 -14.12
C THR A 61 7.89 3.45 -15.61
N ARG A 62 7.63 4.45 -16.45
CA ARG A 62 7.81 4.43 -17.90
C ARG A 62 8.37 5.78 -18.34
N TYR A 63 8.95 5.84 -19.54
CA TYR A 63 9.60 7.06 -20.04
C TYR A 63 8.91 7.60 -21.29
N VAL A 64 9.10 8.89 -21.54
CA VAL A 64 8.62 9.56 -22.75
C VAL A 64 9.54 9.18 -23.91
N ARG A 65 8.97 8.59 -24.96
CA ARG A 65 9.68 8.32 -26.23
C ARG A 65 9.62 9.50 -27.17
N GLN A 66 8.51 10.25 -27.11
CA GLN A 66 8.27 11.42 -27.93
C GLN A 66 7.46 12.42 -27.12
N LYS A 67 7.94 13.65 -27.03
CA LYS A 67 7.20 14.75 -26.39
C LYS A 67 6.06 15.21 -27.29
N ALA A 68 5.04 15.80 -26.68
CA ALA A 68 4.02 16.51 -27.43
C ALA A 68 4.66 17.70 -28.16
N GLU A 69 4.29 17.92 -29.42
CA GLU A 69 4.71 19.06 -30.21
C GLU A 69 3.50 19.65 -30.94
N ARG A 70 3.52 20.97 -31.17
CA ARG A 70 2.57 21.66 -32.07
C ARG A 70 1.11 21.45 -31.66
N GLY A 71 0.83 21.58 -30.36
CA GLY A 71 -0.50 21.37 -29.80
C GLY A 71 -0.97 19.91 -29.78
N GLY A 72 -0.05 18.95 -29.90
CA GLY A 72 -0.33 17.53 -29.68
C GLY A 72 -0.70 17.23 -28.22
N LYS A 73 -1.29 16.05 -28.00
CA LYS A 73 -1.75 15.63 -26.67
C LYS A 73 -0.59 15.43 -25.69
N GLU A 74 -0.73 15.96 -24.47
CA GLU A 74 0.24 15.80 -23.40
C GLU A 74 0.47 14.33 -22.99
N CYS A 75 1.63 14.09 -22.39
CA CYS A 75 2.02 12.77 -21.95
C CYS A 75 1.13 12.25 -20.80
N PRO A 76 0.69 10.98 -20.86
CA PRO A 76 0.03 10.37 -19.72
C PRO A 76 1.01 10.17 -18.55
N PRO A 77 0.52 9.82 -17.34
CA PRO A 77 1.36 9.65 -16.16
C PRO A 77 2.52 8.68 -16.38
N LEU A 78 3.71 9.06 -15.91
CA LEU A 78 4.95 8.27 -16.08
C LEU A 78 5.24 7.34 -14.90
N LYS A 79 4.51 7.52 -13.79
CA LYS A 79 4.64 6.71 -12.57
C LYS A 79 3.29 6.11 -12.22
N GLU A 80 3.31 4.88 -11.74
CA GLU A 80 2.13 4.18 -11.26
C GLU A 80 2.46 3.48 -9.94
N MET A 81 1.50 3.54 -9.02
CA MET A 81 1.62 2.95 -7.68
C MET A 81 0.45 2.00 -7.45
N ARG A 82 0.71 0.89 -6.76
CA ARG A 82 -0.33 -0.03 -6.29
C ARG A 82 0.01 -0.60 -4.93
N THR A 83 -1.02 -1.02 -4.21
CA THR A 83 -0.84 -1.75 -2.95
C THR A 83 -0.23 -3.13 -3.19
N CYS A 84 0.52 -3.59 -2.19
CA CYS A 84 1.14 -4.91 -2.17
C CYS A 84 1.12 -5.45 -0.73
N TYR A 85 1.38 -6.75 -0.60
CA TYR A 85 1.48 -7.41 0.69
C TYR A 85 2.68 -8.35 0.71
N THR A 86 3.56 -8.16 1.68
CA THR A 86 4.70 -9.03 1.97
C THR A 86 4.34 -9.89 3.18
N GLN A 87 4.49 -11.21 3.09
CA GLN A 87 4.12 -12.08 4.21
C GLN A 87 4.99 -11.80 5.44
N CYS A 88 4.33 -11.57 6.58
CA CYS A 88 5.04 -11.42 7.85
C CYS A 88 5.45 -12.76 8.44
N PRO A 89 6.66 -12.86 9.02
CA PRO A 89 7.02 -14.02 9.81
C PRO A 89 6.05 -14.12 10.98
N LYS A 90 5.36 -15.25 11.11
CA LYS A 90 4.51 -15.53 12.27
C LYS A 90 5.41 -15.55 13.50
N ARG A 91 5.27 -14.55 14.39
CA ARG A 91 5.81 -14.69 15.74
C ARG A 91 5.09 -15.88 16.37
N ARG A 92 5.82 -16.95 16.70
CA ARG A 92 5.30 -18.03 17.53
C ARG A 92 5.19 -17.51 18.98
N SER A 93 4.29 -16.56 19.24
CA SER A 93 3.84 -16.32 20.60
C SER A 93 2.74 -17.33 20.88
N LEU A 94 3.04 -18.29 21.73
CA LEU A 94 2.12 -19.28 22.29
C LEU A 94 1.08 -18.66 23.25
N ASP A 95 0.82 -17.36 23.12
CA ASP A 95 -0.01 -16.56 24.03
C ASP A 95 -1.24 -15.95 23.32
N ASP A 96 -1.43 -16.20 22.03
CA ASP A 96 -2.55 -15.62 21.28
C ASP A 96 -3.81 -16.50 21.37
N ILE A 97 -4.28 -16.71 22.60
CA ILE A 97 -5.63 -17.20 22.84
C ILE A 97 -6.58 -16.01 22.64
N THR A 98 -7.23 -16.01 21.48
CA THR A 98 -8.38 -15.19 21.02
C THR A 98 -8.08 -13.86 20.29
N THR A 99 -7.68 -13.94 19.03
CA THR A 99 -7.76 -12.82 18.06
C THR A 99 -9.20 -12.51 17.60
N VAL A 100 -10.21 -13.21 18.14
CA VAL A 100 -11.62 -12.92 17.88
C VAL A 100 -12.18 -12.17 19.08
N ALA A 101 -12.63 -10.94 18.85
CA ALA A 101 -13.43 -10.22 19.83
C ALA A 101 -14.73 -11.00 20.07
N LEU A 102 -14.88 -11.57 21.27
CA LEU A 102 -16.15 -12.12 21.72
C LEU A 102 -17.09 -10.94 22.00
N LEU A 103 -17.90 -10.58 21.00
CA LEU A 103 -19.01 -9.66 21.18
C LEU A 103 -20.09 -10.36 22.01
N LEU A 104 -20.07 -10.15 23.31
CA LEU A 104 -21.11 -10.62 24.22
C LEU A 104 -22.27 -9.62 24.24
N ASP A 105 -23.51 -10.13 24.17
CA ASP A 105 -24.73 -9.35 24.41
C ASP A 105 -24.67 -8.68 25.80
N TYR A 106 -25.29 -7.50 25.93
CA TYR A 106 -25.40 -6.75 27.20
C TYR A 106 -25.90 -7.62 28.36
N ARG A 107 -26.79 -8.57 28.11
CA ARG A 107 -27.29 -9.52 29.14
C ARG A 107 -26.18 -10.40 29.76
N HIS A 108 -25.07 -10.58 29.04
CA HIS A 108 -23.92 -11.38 29.47
C HIS A 108 -22.69 -10.49 29.79
N ASN A 109 -22.89 -9.18 30.02
CA ASN A 109 -21.80 -8.25 30.36
C ASN A 109 -21.05 -8.66 31.64
N GLN A 110 -21.70 -9.31 32.60
CA GLN A 110 -21.04 -9.77 33.83
C GLN A 110 -19.89 -10.76 33.56
N THR A 111 -19.94 -11.49 32.44
CA THR A 111 -18.84 -12.38 32.01
C THR A 111 -17.56 -11.62 31.62
N ARG A 112 -17.66 -10.32 31.33
CA ARG A 112 -16.53 -9.43 31.01
C ARG A 112 -15.64 -9.14 32.22
N SER A 113 -16.14 -9.36 33.45
CA SER A 113 -15.32 -9.18 34.66
C SER A 113 -14.24 -10.25 34.85
N LYS A 114 -14.21 -11.30 34.02
CA LYS A 114 -13.18 -12.36 34.03
C LYS A 114 -11.74 -11.87 33.73
N MET A 115 -11.58 -10.62 33.32
CA MET A 115 -10.27 -9.94 33.18
C MET A 115 -9.88 -9.06 34.38
N ALA A 116 -10.64 -9.08 35.49
CA ALA A 116 -10.17 -8.48 36.74
C ALA A 116 -9.00 -9.29 37.30
N ARG A 117 -7.98 -8.60 37.85
CA ARG A 117 -6.72 -9.18 38.39
C ARG A 117 -6.95 -10.27 39.45
N ASP A 118 -8.12 -10.30 40.08
CA ASP A 118 -8.44 -11.22 41.17
C ASP A 118 -9.14 -12.51 40.68
N ASN A 119 -9.19 -12.78 39.37
CA ASN A 119 -9.75 -14.03 38.85
C ASN A 119 -8.71 -15.15 38.78
N ILE A 120 -9.18 -16.38 39.05
CA ILE A 120 -8.42 -17.65 38.95
C ILE A 120 -7.61 -17.80 37.65
N TYR A 121 -8.03 -17.15 36.56
CA TYR A 121 -7.33 -17.22 35.28
C TYR A 121 -5.95 -16.53 35.29
N TRP A 122 -5.75 -15.51 36.13
CA TRP A 122 -4.43 -14.86 36.32
C TRP A 122 -3.48 -15.68 37.18
N ASP A 123 -4.01 -16.55 38.03
CA ASP A 123 -3.25 -17.48 38.85
C ASP A 123 -2.96 -18.81 38.13
N LEU A 124 -3.35 -18.98 36.85
CA LEU A 124 -3.13 -20.24 36.11
C LEU A 124 -1.67 -20.73 36.13
N PRO A 125 -0.64 -19.86 35.99
CA PRO A 125 0.74 -20.29 36.14
C PRO A 125 1.01 -20.92 37.52
N SER A 126 0.48 -20.32 38.59
CA SER A 126 0.59 -20.80 39.99
C SER A 126 -0.22 -22.07 40.23
N VAL A 127 -1.44 -22.16 39.70
CA VAL A 127 -2.30 -23.36 39.80
C VAL A 127 -1.70 -24.53 39.02
N HIS A 128 -1.11 -24.28 37.84
CA HIS A 128 -0.41 -25.30 37.05
C HIS A 128 0.84 -25.83 37.74
N GLU A 129 1.62 -24.96 38.39
CA GLU A 129 2.75 -25.41 39.22
C GLU A 129 2.27 -26.22 40.42
N LYS A 130 1.25 -25.76 41.14
CA LYS A 130 0.66 -26.50 42.28
C LYS A 130 0.10 -27.86 41.85
N LEU A 131 -0.51 -27.96 40.66
CA LEU A 131 -1.00 -29.22 40.10
C LEU A 131 0.15 -30.16 39.68
N LYS A 132 1.24 -29.63 39.10
CA LYS A 132 2.45 -30.40 38.80
C LYS A 132 3.11 -30.94 40.07
N GLU A 133 3.10 -30.16 41.14
CA GLU A 133 3.66 -30.55 42.41
C GLU A 133 2.80 -31.61 43.10
N ALA A 134 1.47 -31.41 43.13
CA ALA A 134 0.52 -32.39 43.65
C ALA A 134 0.55 -33.73 42.88
N THR A 135 0.69 -33.69 41.55
CA THR A 135 0.81 -34.91 40.73
C THR A 135 2.15 -35.63 40.94
N LYS A 136 3.25 -34.90 41.20
CA LYS A 136 4.53 -35.51 41.61
C LYS A 136 4.42 -36.19 42.98
N TYR A 137 3.80 -35.54 43.96
CA TYR A 137 3.58 -36.15 45.28
C TYR A 137 2.66 -37.37 45.21
N ALA A 138 1.57 -37.32 44.43
CA ALA A 138 0.70 -38.47 44.21
C ALA A 138 1.44 -39.65 43.55
N ALA A 139 2.32 -39.37 42.57
CA ALA A 139 3.16 -40.39 41.94
C ALA A 139 4.25 -40.95 42.86
N LEU A 140 4.77 -40.16 43.81
CA LEU A 140 5.73 -40.59 44.82
C LEU A 140 5.08 -41.52 45.85
N VAL A 141 3.89 -41.16 46.35
CA VAL A 141 3.16 -41.96 47.36
C VAL A 141 2.74 -43.32 46.79
N LEU A 142 2.35 -43.39 45.51
CA LEU A 142 2.04 -44.65 44.83
C LEU A 142 3.27 -45.58 44.64
N ARG A 143 4.49 -45.05 44.66
CA ARG A 143 5.74 -45.84 44.55
C ARG A 143 6.27 -46.31 45.90
N ILE A 144 5.86 -45.69 47.00
CA ILE A 144 6.24 -46.07 48.36
C ILE A 144 5.25 -47.10 48.94
N ALA A 145 4.03 -47.15 48.40
CA ALA A 145 2.97 -48.08 48.80
C ALA A 145 2.97 -49.44 48.05
N SER A 146 4.03 -49.75 47.30
CA SER A 146 4.24 -51.01 46.55
C SER A 146 5.52 -51.69 46.98
#